data_AF-X1V6U4-F1
#
_entry.id   AF-X1V6U4-F1
#
_cell.length_a   1.000
_cell.length_b   1.000
_cell.length_c   1.000
_cell.angle_alpha   90.00
_cell.angle_beta   90.00
_cell.angle_gamma   90.00
#
_symmetry.space_group_name_H-M   'P 1'
#
loop_
_entity.id
_entity.type
_entity.pdbx_description
1 polymer ?
#
loop_
_entity_poly.entity_id
_entity_poly.type
_entity_poly.pdbx_seq_one_letter_code
_entity_poly.pdbx_strand_id
1 'polypeptide(L)'
;MRGIDSPGMICSENELGLGEDQSGVMPLPSHLPLGTNLSQALDLEDIVLDLEITSNRGDCLSMIGVAREIAALTGESLHLPSFGVRDDKKQKGHQIDIEIKDIALCPYYGAHLIRDVKIGPSPHWLRHKVLIAGAVPINNIVDITNYVLWEMGQPLHAFDYRFLENKKIIVRRAEKSEFLVTLDGIRRELDEDMLVIADSTRPVALAGIMGGKDTEVTNSTVDVLLESAYFDSSSIQRTSKKIGLTTEASSRFGRRV
;
A
#
# COMPACT_ATOMS: atom_id res chain seq x y z
N MET A 1 30.51 -9.13 30.53
CA MET A 1 29.35 -10.02 30.81
C MET A 1 29.79 -11.25 31.58
N ARG A 2 29.20 -11.55 32.75
CA ARG A 2 29.45 -12.80 33.51
C ARG A 2 30.94 -13.17 33.65
N GLY A 3 31.80 -12.18 33.94
CA GLY A 3 33.25 -12.37 34.09
C GLY A 3 34.07 -12.40 32.80
N ILE A 4 33.45 -12.19 31.63
CA ILE A 4 34.11 -12.10 30.32
C ILE A 4 34.00 -10.67 29.79
N ASP A 5 35.08 -10.11 29.26
CA ASP A 5 35.08 -8.78 28.64
C ASP A 5 34.22 -8.74 27.36
N SER A 6 33.46 -7.65 27.18
CA SER A 6 32.59 -7.42 26.02
C SER A 6 32.74 -5.97 25.57
N PRO A 7 33.69 -5.65 24.67
CA PRO A 7 34.03 -4.28 24.29
C PRO A 7 33.00 -3.62 23.36
N GLY A 8 31.78 -4.15 23.27
CA GLY A 8 30.71 -3.64 22.43
C GLY A 8 29.39 -4.37 22.67
N MET A 9 28.38 -3.94 21.93
CA MET A 9 27.02 -4.49 21.94
C MET A 9 26.55 -4.64 20.50
N ILE A 10 25.88 -5.76 20.21
CA ILE A 10 25.14 -5.93 18.95
C ILE A 10 23.71 -5.47 19.25
N CYS A 11 23.21 -4.51 18.48
CA CYS A 11 21.94 -3.86 18.78
C CYS A 11 20.76 -4.51 18.03
N SER A 12 19.58 -4.43 18.65
CA SER A 12 18.26 -4.64 18.05
C SER A 12 17.83 -3.43 17.19
N GLU A 13 16.76 -3.57 16.41
CA GLU A 13 16.18 -2.45 15.65
C GLU A 13 15.68 -1.34 16.59
N ASN A 14 15.07 -1.71 17.72
CA ASN A 14 14.58 -0.76 18.72
C ASN A 14 15.70 0.04 19.39
N GLU A 15 16.79 -0.60 19.79
CA GLU A 15 17.94 0.11 20.40
C GLU A 15 18.58 1.12 19.43
N LEU A 16 18.43 0.91 18.13
CA LEU A 16 18.91 1.82 17.09
C LEU A 16 17.87 2.86 16.65
N GLY A 17 16.63 2.78 17.15
CA GLY A 17 15.53 3.63 16.71
C GLY A 17 15.08 3.36 15.27
N LEU A 18 15.35 2.17 14.73
CA LEU A 18 15.05 1.78 13.34
C LEU A 18 13.79 0.92 13.20
N GLY A 19 13.19 0.49 14.31
CA GLY A 19 11.99 -0.34 14.34
C GLY A 19 11.58 -0.69 15.76
N GLU A 20 10.46 -1.40 15.93
CA GLU A 20 9.97 -1.83 17.26
C GLU A 20 10.44 -3.23 17.68
N ASP A 21 11.16 -3.95 16.81
CA ASP A 21 11.59 -5.31 17.10
C ASP A 21 12.62 -5.36 18.25
N GLN A 22 12.24 -6.07 19.31
CA GLN A 22 13.04 -6.33 20.51
C GLN A 22 13.34 -7.84 20.67
N SER A 23 12.91 -8.68 19.73
CA SER A 23 13.03 -10.13 19.84
C SER A 23 14.49 -10.62 19.72
N GLY A 24 15.37 -9.80 19.13
CA GLY A 24 16.78 -10.12 18.99
C GLY A 24 17.60 -9.01 18.33
N VAL A 25 18.83 -9.37 17.95
CA VAL A 25 19.74 -8.49 17.22
C VAL A 25 19.24 -8.22 15.81
N MET A 26 19.45 -7.01 15.29
CA MET A 26 19.06 -6.64 13.93
C MET A 26 19.91 -7.41 12.91
N PRO A 27 19.31 -8.27 12.06
CA PRO A 27 20.06 -8.94 11.00
C PRO A 27 20.37 -7.95 9.87
N LEU A 28 21.64 -7.84 9.50
CA LEU A 28 22.09 -6.99 8.39
C LEU A 28 22.22 -7.80 7.09
N PRO A 29 21.97 -7.18 5.92
CA PRO A 29 22.26 -7.80 4.63
C PRO A 29 23.74 -8.22 4.54
N SER A 30 23.98 -9.43 4.05
CA SER A 30 25.34 -10.02 4.01
C SER A 30 26.31 -9.32 3.06
N HIS A 31 25.83 -8.42 2.21
CA HIS A 31 26.64 -7.67 1.24
C HIS A 31 27.18 -6.34 1.81
N LEU A 32 26.80 -5.95 3.03
CA LEU A 32 27.27 -4.70 3.62
C LEU A 32 28.77 -4.78 4.00
N PRO A 33 29.56 -3.75 3.71
CA PRO A 33 30.98 -3.71 4.07
C PRO A 33 31.17 -3.64 5.59
N LEU A 34 32.06 -4.49 6.11
CA LEU A 34 32.42 -4.49 7.54
C LEU A 34 33.22 -3.25 7.92
N GLY A 35 32.96 -2.70 9.11
CA GLY A 35 33.66 -1.53 9.65
C GLY A 35 33.12 -0.17 9.16
N THR A 36 32.19 -0.17 8.21
CA THR A 36 31.48 1.05 7.79
C THR A 36 30.50 1.49 8.88
N ASN A 37 30.31 2.81 9.01
CA ASN A 37 29.27 3.35 9.89
C ASN A 37 27.91 2.78 9.46
N LEU A 38 27.11 2.31 10.42
CA LEU A 38 25.81 1.72 10.16
C LEU A 38 24.88 2.67 9.40
N SER A 39 24.89 3.96 9.74
CA SER A 39 24.08 4.98 9.06
C SER A 39 24.40 5.07 7.57
N GLN A 40 25.68 5.00 7.22
CA GLN A 40 26.14 5.03 5.83
C GLN A 40 25.90 3.69 5.12
N ALA A 41 26.14 2.57 5.80
CA ALA A 41 25.97 1.24 5.22
C ALA A 41 24.49 0.95 4.87
N LEU A 42 23.56 1.52 5.64
CA LEU A 42 22.13 1.36 5.45
C LEU A 42 21.47 2.54 4.72
N ASP A 43 22.25 3.51 4.24
CA ASP A 43 21.77 4.71 3.53
C ASP A 43 20.70 5.48 4.34
N LEU A 44 20.94 5.62 5.65
CA LEU A 44 20.04 6.26 6.61
C LEU A 44 20.29 7.76 6.75
N GLU A 45 21.39 8.27 6.19
CA GLU A 45 21.74 9.69 6.22
C GLU A 45 20.98 10.43 5.13
N ASP A 46 19.72 10.80 5.42
CA ASP A 46 18.83 11.46 4.47
C ASP A 46 18.18 12.73 5.06
N ILE A 47 17.68 13.60 4.19
CA ILE A 47 16.89 14.78 4.56
C ILE A 47 15.44 14.54 4.14
N VAL A 48 14.55 14.44 5.13
CA VAL A 48 13.11 14.31 4.88
C VAL A 48 12.48 15.70 4.85
N LEU A 49 11.93 16.08 3.69
CA LEU A 49 11.14 17.29 3.53
C LEU A 49 9.66 16.98 3.80
N ASP A 50 9.12 17.55 4.87
CA ASP A 50 7.68 17.51 5.14
C ASP A 50 6.99 18.68 4.42
N LEU A 51 6.08 18.36 3.49
CA LEU A 51 5.46 19.32 2.58
C LEU A 51 3.96 19.44 2.87
N GLU A 52 3.51 20.66 3.15
CA GLU A 52 2.08 20.95 3.20
C GLU A 52 1.51 21.12 1.79
N ILE A 53 0.92 20.05 1.25
CA ILE A 53 0.36 20.05 -0.11
C ILE A 53 -1.07 20.61 -0.12
N THR A 54 -1.26 21.75 -0.79
CA THR A 54 -2.57 22.37 -0.99
C THR A 54 -3.49 21.53 -1.87
N SER A 55 -4.81 21.69 -1.71
CA SER A 55 -5.82 20.81 -2.36
C SER A 55 -5.76 20.81 -3.89
N ASN A 56 -5.22 21.85 -4.52
CA ASN A 56 -5.08 21.95 -5.97
C ASN A 56 -3.85 21.20 -6.53
N ARG A 57 -2.96 20.68 -5.68
CA ARG A 57 -1.71 20.00 -6.06
C ARG A 57 -1.74 18.51 -5.72
N GLY A 58 -2.82 17.81 -6.07
CA GLY A 58 -2.93 16.36 -5.87
C GLY A 58 -1.81 15.57 -6.56
N ASP A 59 -1.27 16.10 -7.66
CA ASP A 59 -0.11 15.58 -8.36
C ASP A 59 1.13 15.46 -7.45
N CYS A 60 1.32 16.39 -6.51
CA CYS A 60 2.45 16.42 -5.56
C CYS A 60 2.29 15.48 -4.36
N LEU A 61 1.26 14.63 -4.31
CA LEU A 61 1.13 13.58 -3.29
C LEU A 61 1.95 12.30 -3.60
N SER A 62 2.93 12.43 -4.49
CA SER A 62 3.82 11.36 -4.94
C SER A 62 5.23 11.87 -5.19
N MET A 63 6.22 10.98 -5.06
CA MET A 63 7.62 11.26 -5.39
C MET A 63 7.78 11.67 -6.85
N ILE A 64 7.11 10.97 -7.78
CA ILE A 64 7.13 11.33 -9.20
C ILE A 64 6.55 12.73 -9.42
N GLY A 65 5.48 13.09 -8.70
CA GLY A 65 4.86 14.42 -8.75
C GLY A 65 5.80 15.53 -8.31
N VAL A 66 6.40 15.36 -7.12
CA VAL A 66 7.37 16.32 -6.58
C VAL A 66 8.62 16.41 -7.46
N ALA A 67 9.16 15.28 -7.90
CA ALA A 67 10.31 15.24 -8.81
C ALA A 67 10.02 15.93 -10.15
N ARG A 68 8.78 15.82 -10.66
CA ARG A 68 8.34 16.53 -11.86
C ARG A 68 8.33 18.05 -11.65
N GLU A 69 7.86 18.51 -10.50
CA GLU A 69 7.90 19.95 -10.16
C GLU A 69 9.34 20.46 -10.09
N ILE A 70 10.23 19.71 -9.41
CA ILE A 70 11.64 20.07 -9.28
C ILE A 70 12.30 20.12 -10.67
N ALA A 71 12.07 19.11 -11.52
CA ALA A 71 12.58 19.08 -12.89
C ALA A 71 12.13 20.31 -13.70
N ALA A 72 10.87 20.72 -13.58
CA ALA A 72 10.36 21.92 -14.22
C ALA A 72 11.01 23.21 -13.69
N LEU A 73 11.30 23.29 -12.39
CA LEU A 73 11.93 24.44 -11.74
C LEU A 73 13.42 24.57 -12.06
N THR A 74 14.15 23.46 -12.14
CA THR A 74 15.60 23.46 -12.34
C THR A 74 16.01 23.33 -13.81
N GLY A 75 15.11 22.86 -14.67
CA GLY A 75 15.41 22.52 -16.05
C GLY A 75 16.08 21.16 -16.24
N GLU A 76 16.18 20.36 -15.16
CA GLU A 76 16.75 19.01 -15.19
C GLU A 76 15.78 17.99 -15.79
N SER A 77 16.31 16.84 -16.22
CA SER A 77 15.49 15.74 -16.74
C SER A 77 14.88 14.88 -15.63
N LEU A 78 13.58 14.64 -15.70
CA LEU A 78 12.89 13.66 -14.84
C LEU A 78 13.19 12.23 -15.28
N HIS A 79 13.71 11.41 -14.37
CA HIS A 79 13.91 9.97 -14.58
C HIS A 79 12.78 9.20 -13.93
N LEU A 80 11.96 8.53 -14.74
CA LEU A 80 10.88 7.67 -14.24
C LEU A 80 11.41 6.25 -13.96
N PRO A 81 10.83 5.54 -12.98
CA PRO A 81 11.14 4.13 -12.77
C PRO A 81 10.90 3.32 -14.04
N SER A 82 11.91 2.61 -14.52
CA SER A 82 11.77 1.70 -15.67
C SER A 82 11.34 0.32 -15.19
N PHE A 83 10.18 -0.15 -15.62
CA PHE A 83 9.72 -1.52 -15.36
C PHE A 83 9.57 -2.27 -16.67
N GLY A 84 10.22 -3.42 -16.76
CA GLY A 84 9.91 -4.40 -17.79
C GLY A 84 8.68 -5.19 -17.37
N VAL A 85 7.62 -5.17 -18.17
CA VAL A 85 6.54 -6.14 -18.00
C VAL A 85 7.13 -7.50 -18.36
N ARG A 86 7.33 -8.36 -17.36
CA ARG A 86 7.61 -9.77 -17.66
C ARG A 86 6.35 -10.34 -18.28
N ASP A 87 6.50 -10.78 -19.52
CA ASP A 87 5.46 -11.49 -20.25
C ASP A 87 5.39 -12.91 -19.67
N ASP A 88 4.86 -13.02 -18.44
CA ASP A 88 4.57 -14.30 -17.84
C ASP A 88 3.47 -14.91 -18.69
N LYS A 89 3.87 -15.87 -19.54
CA LYS A 89 2.99 -16.64 -20.43
C LYS A 89 1.68 -16.89 -19.70
N LYS A 90 0.58 -16.27 -20.18
CA LYS A 90 -0.76 -16.35 -19.59
C LYS A 90 -0.91 -17.67 -18.84
N GLN A 91 -0.87 -17.64 -17.51
CA GLN A 91 -1.09 -18.86 -16.74
C GLN A 91 -2.50 -19.33 -17.11
N LYS A 92 -2.58 -20.40 -17.90
CA LYS A 92 -3.85 -21.02 -18.28
C LYS A 92 -4.52 -21.47 -16.98
N GLY A 93 -5.66 -20.90 -16.62
CA GLY A 93 -6.45 -21.49 -15.54
C GLY A 93 -7.49 -20.61 -14.88
N HIS A 94 -7.14 -19.43 -14.35
CA HIS A 94 -8.07 -18.70 -13.47
C HIS A 94 -8.02 -17.21 -13.75
N GLN A 95 -9.06 -16.73 -14.42
CA GLN A 95 -9.33 -15.34 -14.71
C GLN A 95 -10.27 -14.83 -13.62
N ILE A 96 -9.95 -13.68 -13.04
CA ILE A 96 -10.92 -12.95 -12.22
C ILE A 96 -11.98 -12.35 -13.16
N ASP A 97 -13.26 -12.56 -12.86
CA ASP A 97 -14.35 -11.84 -13.54
C ASP A 97 -14.50 -10.47 -12.89
N ILE A 98 -14.51 -9.39 -13.68
CA ILE A 98 -14.61 -8.02 -13.17
C ILE A 98 -15.81 -7.36 -13.83
N GLU A 99 -16.75 -6.93 -13.01
CA GLU A 99 -17.95 -6.22 -13.44
C GLU A 99 -17.99 -4.84 -12.78
N ILE A 100 -18.01 -3.79 -13.59
CA ILE A 100 -18.19 -2.41 -13.13
C ILE A 100 -19.64 -2.02 -13.36
N LYS A 101 -20.46 -2.00 -12.31
CA LYS A 101 -21.89 -1.63 -12.40
C LYS A 101 -22.10 -0.12 -12.37
N ASP A 102 -21.24 0.63 -11.67
CA ASP A 102 -21.31 2.09 -11.60
C ASP A 102 -20.09 2.74 -12.25
N ILE A 103 -20.11 2.83 -13.58
CA ILE A 103 -19.04 3.43 -14.39
C ILE A 103 -18.84 4.93 -14.09
N ALA A 104 -19.87 5.61 -13.57
CA ALA A 104 -19.77 7.03 -13.23
C ALA A 104 -18.92 7.24 -11.97
N LEU A 105 -18.98 6.31 -11.02
CA LEU A 105 -18.16 6.35 -9.80
C LEU A 105 -16.83 5.60 -9.93
N CYS A 106 -16.72 4.67 -10.87
CA CYS A 106 -15.48 3.94 -11.16
C CYS A 106 -15.31 3.75 -12.67
N PRO A 107 -14.73 4.71 -13.40
CA PRO A 107 -14.49 4.57 -14.83
C PRO A 107 -13.40 3.54 -15.19
N TYR A 108 -12.55 3.16 -14.23
CA TYR A 108 -11.50 2.18 -14.44
C TYR A 108 -11.29 1.31 -13.20
N TYR A 109 -11.24 -0.01 -13.42
CA TYR A 109 -10.84 -1.00 -12.44
C TYR A 109 -10.00 -2.08 -13.12
N GLY A 110 -8.74 -2.17 -12.73
CA GLY A 110 -7.81 -3.20 -13.15
C GLY A 110 -7.46 -4.12 -11.98
N ALA A 111 -7.28 -5.41 -12.27
CA ALA A 111 -6.75 -6.33 -11.30
C ALA A 111 -5.73 -7.28 -11.92
N HIS A 112 -4.73 -7.67 -11.13
CA HIS A 112 -3.70 -8.62 -11.53
C HIS A 112 -3.54 -9.71 -10.48
N LEU A 113 -3.62 -10.98 -10.91
CA LEU A 113 -3.43 -12.13 -10.03
C LEU A 113 -1.94 -12.48 -9.96
N ILE A 114 -1.37 -12.37 -8.77
CA ILE A 114 0.01 -12.76 -8.45
C ILE A 114 -0.05 -14.03 -7.62
N ARG A 115 0.63 -15.08 -8.07
CA ARG A 115 0.61 -16.41 -7.43
C ARG A 115 1.91 -16.75 -6.73
N ASP A 116 1.80 -17.73 -5.85
CA ASP A 116 2.92 -18.33 -5.13
C ASP A 116 3.76 -17.29 -4.37
N VAL A 117 3.08 -16.27 -3.83
CA VAL A 117 3.74 -15.26 -2.99
C VAL A 117 4.10 -15.87 -1.64
N LYS A 118 5.23 -15.44 -1.09
CA LYS A 118 5.63 -15.74 0.28
C LYS A 118 5.48 -14.48 1.11
N ILE A 119 4.54 -14.47 2.04
CA ILE A 119 4.36 -13.37 2.97
C ILE A 119 5.47 -13.39 4.01
N GLY A 120 6.03 -12.22 4.30
CA GLY A 120 7.05 -12.06 5.31
C GLY A 120 7.49 -10.60 5.46
N PRO A 121 8.51 -10.34 6.29
CA PRO A 121 9.06 -9.01 6.44
C PRO A 121 9.57 -8.47 5.11
N SER A 122 9.34 -7.18 4.88
CA SER A 122 9.88 -6.47 3.72
C SER A 122 11.41 -6.41 3.76
N PRO A 123 12.08 -6.36 2.59
CA PRO A 123 13.51 -6.10 2.54
C PRO A 123 13.82 -4.74 3.19
N HIS A 124 15.03 -4.60 3.74
CA HIS A 124 15.44 -3.41 4.51
C HIS A 124 15.15 -2.08 3.78
N TRP A 125 15.50 -1.98 2.50
CA TRP A 125 15.28 -0.76 1.70
C TRP A 125 13.81 -0.36 1.66
N LEU A 126 12.89 -1.32 1.54
CA LEU A 126 11.46 -1.07 1.46
C LEU A 126 10.91 -0.64 2.83
N ARG A 127 11.28 -1.35 3.90
CA ARG A 127 10.93 -0.98 5.27
C ARG A 127 11.37 0.45 5.58
N HIS A 128 12.61 0.77 5.23
CA HIS A 128 13.16 2.10 5.44
C HIS A 128 12.38 3.18 4.68
N LYS A 129 12.07 2.96 3.39
CA LYS A 129 11.27 3.92 2.60
C LYS A 129 9.85 4.12 3.15
N VAL A 130 9.20 3.06 3.65
CA VAL A 130 7.88 3.15 4.31
C VAL A 130 7.97 3.95 5.61
N LEU A 131 9.02 3.71 6.42
CA LEU A 131 9.25 4.41 7.68
C LEU A 131 9.47 5.91 7.49
N ILE A 132 10.38 6.31 6.57
CA ILE A 132 10.66 7.74 6.34
C ILE A 132 9.49 8.47 5.68
N ALA A 133 8.59 7.74 5.01
CA ALA A 133 7.34 8.29 4.49
C ALA A 133 6.25 8.46 5.58
N GLY A 134 6.55 8.10 6.84
CA GLY A 134 5.68 8.30 8.00
C GLY A 134 4.73 7.14 8.31
N ALA A 135 4.95 5.95 7.73
CA ALA A 135 4.13 4.77 7.97
C ALA A 135 4.89 3.63 8.65
N VAL A 136 4.16 2.72 9.29
CA VAL A 136 4.73 1.54 9.94
C VAL A 136 4.77 0.38 8.93
N PRO A 137 5.94 -0.24 8.68
CA PRO A 137 6.04 -1.45 7.87
C PRO A 137 5.27 -2.63 8.48
N ILE A 138 4.58 -3.40 7.65
CA ILE A 138 3.73 -4.52 8.05
C ILE A 138 4.24 -5.84 7.46
N ASN A 139 4.24 -5.94 6.13
CA ASN A 139 4.75 -7.09 5.39
C ASN A 139 5.06 -6.70 3.95
N ASN A 140 5.77 -7.57 3.23
CA ASN A 140 6.20 -7.35 1.86
C ASN A 140 5.10 -7.00 0.86
N ILE A 141 3.85 -7.42 1.08
CA ILE A 141 2.72 -7.09 0.19
C ILE A 141 2.10 -5.74 0.55
N VAL A 142 1.84 -5.48 1.83
CA VAL A 142 1.26 -4.19 2.25
C VAL A 142 2.26 -3.06 2.01
N ASP A 143 3.52 -3.28 2.34
CA ASP A 143 4.58 -2.29 2.23
C ASP A 143 4.85 -1.93 0.76
N ILE A 144 4.78 -2.88 -0.17
CA ILE A 144 4.98 -2.57 -1.59
C ILE A 144 3.79 -1.79 -2.16
N THR A 145 2.55 -2.08 -1.73
CA THR A 145 1.38 -1.28 -2.16
C THR A 145 1.47 0.15 -1.64
N ASN A 146 1.90 0.33 -0.39
CA ASN A 146 2.15 1.64 0.20
C ASN A 146 3.31 2.37 -0.49
N TYR A 147 4.41 1.67 -0.79
CA TYR A 147 5.54 2.23 -1.52
C TYR A 147 5.14 2.76 -2.90
N VAL A 148 4.37 2.00 -3.69
CA VAL A 148 3.88 2.46 -5.00
C VAL A 148 2.93 3.65 -4.85
N LEU A 149 2.11 3.67 -3.80
CA LEU A 149 1.26 4.82 -3.46
C LEU A 149 2.09 6.09 -3.22
N TRP A 150 3.23 6.02 -2.53
CA TRP A 150 4.10 7.21 -2.36
C TRP A 150 4.97 7.49 -3.58
N GLU A 151 5.47 6.46 -4.27
CA GLU A 151 6.32 6.65 -5.45
C GLU A 151 5.53 7.28 -6.60
N MET A 152 4.37 6.70 -6.93
CA MET A 152 3.59 7.02 -8.13
C MET A 152 2.29 7.78 -7.85
N GLY A 153 1.84 7.83 -6.59
CA GLY A 153 0.58 8.45 -6.22
C GLY A 153 -0.63 7.53 -6.36
N GLN A 154 -0.49 6.38 -7.03
CA GLN A 154 -1.59 5.44 -7.28
C GLN A 154 -1.84 4.56 -6.04
N PRO A 155 -2.99 4.68 -5.37
CA PRO A 155 -3.34 3.72 -4.33
C PRO A 155 -3.61 2.36 -4.95
N LEU A 156 -3.06 1.32 -4.32
CA LEU A 156 -3.27 -0.08 -4.66
C LEU A 156 -3.89 -0.81 -3.48
N HIS A 157 -4.59 -1.90 -3.75
CA HIS A 157 -5.09 -2.79 -2.71
C HIS A 157 -4.79 -4.25 -3.06
N ALA A 158 -4.55 -5.07 -2.05
CA ALA A 158 -4.24 -6.49 -2.22
C ALA A 158 -5.29 -7.31 -1.48
N PHE A 159 -6.04 -8.12 -2.23
CA PHE A 159 -6.96 -9.11 -1.66
C PHE A 159 -6.28 -10.47 -1.58
N ASP A 160 -6.56 -11.23 -0.52
CA ASP A 160 -6.29 -12.67 -0.55
C ASP A 160 -7.27 -13.33 -1.53
N TYR A 161 -6.72 -13.82 -2.65
CA TYR A 161 -7.51 -14.36 -3.75
C TYR A 161 -8.39 -15.54 -3.32
N ARG A 162 -8.01 -16.27 -2.26
CA ARG A 162 -8.75 -17.43 -1.77
C ARG A 162 -10.13 -17.03 -1.24
N PHE A 163 -10.25 -15.86 -0.60
CA PHE A 163 -11.47 -15.40 0.06
C PHE A 163 -12.46 -14.65 -0.84
N LEU A 164 -12.11 -14.44 -2.12
CA LEU A 164 -13.03 -13.89 -3.11
C LEU A 164 -13.98 -14.98 -3.64
N GLU A 165 -15.28 -14.80 -3.40
CA GLU A 165 -16.31 -15.76 -3.81
C GLU A 165 -16.53 -15.75 -5.32
N ASN A 166 -16.62 -16.95 -5.90
CA ASN A 166 -16.71 -17.21 -7.34
C ASN A 166 -15.62 -16.53 -8.20
N LYS A 167 -14.54 -16.03 -7.59
CA LYS A 167 -13.46 -15.31 -8.28
C LYS A 167 -14.01 -14.18 -9.15
N LYS A 168 -14.91 -13.39 -8.55
CA LYS A 168 -15.54 -12.24 -9.17
C LYS A 168 -15.36 -10.98 -8.32
N ILE A 169 -15.13 -9.86 -8.99
CA ILE A 169 -15.19 -8.52 -8.43
C ILE A 169 -16.36 -7.78 -9.09
N ILE A 170 -17.16 -7.13 -8.26
CA ILE A 170 -18.29 -6.29 -8.67
C ILE A 170 -18.07 -4.92 -8.03
N VAL A 171 -17.80 -3.92 -8.86
CA VAL A 171 -17.71 -2.53 -8.42
C VAL A 171 -19.10 -1.91 -8.51
N ARG A 172 -19.74 -1.70 -7.36
CA ARG A 172 -21.13 -1.24 -7.27
C ARG A 172 -21.34 -0.35 -6.06
N ARG A 173 -22.48 0.33 -6.01
CA ARG A 173 -22.92 0.96 -4.77
C ARG A 173 -23.32 -0.09 -3.73
N ALA A 174 -23.23 0.30 -2.47
CA ALA A 174 -23.72 -0.51 -1.37
C ALA A 174 -25.24 -0.68 -1.48
N GLU A 175 -25.73 -1.81 -0.98
CA GLU A 175 -27.15 -2.11 -0.88
C GLU A 175 -27.71 -1.63 0.46
N LYS A 176 -29.04 -1.48 0.52
CA LYS A 176 -29.71 -1.08 1.76
C LYS A 176 -29.40 -2.04 2.90
N SER A 177 -29.01 -1.49 4.05
CA SER A 177 -28.67 -2.26 5.25
C SER A 177 -27.46 -3.19 5.09
N GLU A 178 -26.64 -2.95 4.07
CA GLU A 178 -25.37 -3.64 3.90
C GLU A 178 -24.34 -3.13 4.93
N PHE A 179 -23.40 -3.98 5.31
CA PHE A 179 -22.33 -3.63 6.25
C PHE A 179 -21.00 -4.24 5.81
N LEU A 180 -19.91 -3.67 6.31
CA LEU A 180 -18.56 -4.18 6.11
C LEU A 180 -17.79 -4.11 7.42
N VAL A 181 -17.04 -5.17 7.75
CA VAL A 181 -16.01 -5.10 8.80
C VAL A 181 -14.70 -4.71 8.14
N THR A 182 -14.19 -3.52 8.44
CA THR A 182 -12.95 -3.00 7.86
C THR A 182 -11.70 -3.53 8.59
N LEU A 183 -10.52 -3.34 8.00
CA LEU A 183 -9.22 -3.79 8.53
C LEU A 183 -8.93 -3.29 9.96
N ASP A 184 -9.49 -2.14 10.35
CA ASP A 184 -9.45 -1.61 11.72
C ASP A 184 -10.33 -2.40 12.73
N GLY A 185 -11.00 -3.45 12.28
CA GLY A 185 -11.91 -4.27 13.07
C GLY A 185 -13.28 -3.64 13.33
N ILE A 186 -13.57 -2.48 12.76
CA ILE A 186 -14.82 -1.75 12.97
C ILE A 186 -15.88 -2.25 11.98
N ARG A 187 -17.07 -2.58 12.50
CA ARG A 187 -18.26 -2.84 11.69
C ARG A 187 -18.88 -1.52 11.24
N ARG A 188 -18.98 -1.29 9.94
CA ARG A 188 -19.51 -0.07 9.32
C ARG A 188 -20.80 -0.39 8.59
N GLU A 189 -21.87 0.32 8.93
CA GLU A 189 -23.10 0.34 8.12
C GLU A 189 -22.84 1.16 6.87
N LEU A 190 -23.29 0.66 5.73
CA LEU A 190 -23.03 1.26 4.43
C LEU A 190 -24.29 1.93 3.91
N ASP A 191 -24.13 3.15 3.43
CA ASP A 191 -25.21 3.86 2.76
C ASP A 191 -25.21 3.56 1.26
N GLU A 192 -26.39 3.62 0.64
CA GLU A 192 -26.61 3.32 -0.79
C GLU A 192 -25.86 4.25 -1.75
N ASP A 193 -25.30 5.36 -1.26
CA ASP A 193 -24.44 6.27 -2.03
C ASP A 193 -22.95 5.88 -1.99
N MET A 194 -22.55 4.96 -1.11
CA MET A 194 -21.17 4.53 -0.96
C MET A 194 -20.80 3.51 -2.04
N LEU A 195 -19.65 3.70 -2.68
CA LEU A 195 -19.09 2.72 -3.60
C LEU A 195 -18.35 1.63 -2.82
N VAL A 196 -18.61 0.38 -3.16
CA VAL A 196 -17.95 -0.79 -2.59
C VAL A 196 -17.29 -1.62 -3.68
N ILE A 197 -16.25 -2.33 -3.30
CA ILE A 197 -15.76 -3.49 -4.03
C ILE A 197 -16.44 -4.69 -3.39
N ALA A 198 -17.20 -5.44 -4.17
CA ALA A 198 -17.92 -6.62 -3.71
C ALA A 198 -17.45 -7.85 -4.47
N ASP A 199 -17.63 -9.03 -3.87
CA ASP A 199 -17.63 -10.27 -4.63
C ASP A 199 -19.07 -10.67 -4.99
N SER A 200 -19.29 -11.94 -5.34
CA SER A 200 -20.63 -12.43 -5.70
C SER A 200 -21.64 -12.45 -4.55
N THR A 201 -21.19 -12.26 -3.31
CA THR A 201 -21.98 -12.51 -2.10
C THR A 201 -22.07 -11.31 -1.18
N ARG A 202 -21.01 -10.49 -1.08
CA ARG A 202 -20.88 -9.48 -0.03
C ARG A 202 -19.88 -8.38 -0.43
N PRO A 203 -19.87 -7.23 0.26
CA PRO A 203 -18.82 -6.23 0.07
C PRO A 203 -17.52 -6.75 0.71
N VAL A 204 -16.40 -6.52 0.04
CA VAL A 204 -15.05 -6.93 0.46
C VAL A 204 -14.12 -5.75 0.70
N ALA A 205 -14.48 -4.55 0.23
CA ALA A 205 -13.81 -3.31 0.60
C ALA A 205 -14.71 -2.09 0.40
N LEU A 206 -14.42 -1.02 1.14
CA LEU A 206 -14.96 0.31 0.85
C LEU A 206 -14.05 0.96 -0.20
N ALA A 207 -14.58 1.15 -1.40
CA ALA A 207 -13.78 1.49 -2.58
C ALA A 207 -12.94 2.75 -2.34
N GLY A 208 -11.62 2.63 -2.57
CA GLY A 208 -10.65 3.72 -2.43
C GLY A 208 -10.46 4.26 -1.01
N ILE A 209 -10.98 3.60 0.02
CA ILE A 209 -10.89 4.08 1.41
C ILE A 209 -10.25 3.04 2.32
N MET A 210 -10.85 1.85 2.44
CA MET A 210 -10.40 0.84 3.40
C MET A 210 -10.79 -0.57 2.96
N GLY A 211 -9.85 -1.50 3.05
CA GLY A 211 -10.10 -2.92 2.80
C GLY A 211 -11.04 -3.54 3.83
N GLY A 212 -11.72 -4.62 3.44
CA GLY A 212 -12.45 -5.48 4.35
C GLY A 212 -11.52 -6.47 5.04
N LYS A 213 -11.86 -6.81 6.28
CA LYS A 213 -11.09 -7.75 7.11
C LYS A 213 -11.10 -9.18 6.57
N ASP A 214 -12.24 -9.61 6.02
CA ASP A 214 -12.42 -11.01 5.60
C ASP A 214 -11.61 -11.38 4.34
N THR A 215 -11.07 -10.40 3.64
CA THR A 215 -10.27 -10.58 2.42
C THR A 215 -8.84 -10.06 2.58
N GLU A 216 -8.42 -9.80 3.82
CA GLU A 216 -7.09 -9.26 4.12
C GLU A 216 -5.98 -10.26 3.78
N VAL A 217 -4.82 -9.73 3.39
CA VAL A 217 -3.61 -10.54 3.23
C VAL A 217 -3.09 -10.93 4.61
N THR A 218 -2.88 -12.23 4.81
CA THR A 218 -2.39 -12.82 6.06
C THR A 218 -1.08 -13.56 5.82
N ASN A 219 -0.39 -14.00 6.88
CA ASN A 219 0.82 -14.83 6.76
C ASN A 219 0.61 -16.15 5.99
N SER A 220 -0.64 -16.58 5.82
CA SER A 220 -1.00 -17.81 5.08
C SER A 220 -1.33 -17.56 3.61
N THR A 221 -1.39 -16.31 3.17
CA THR A 221 -1.74 -15.94 1.80
C THR A 221 -0.65 -16.40 0.83
N VAL A 222 -1.09 -17.01 -0.27
CA VAL A 222 -0.21 -17.51 -1.35
C VAL A 222 -0.56 -16.93 -2.70
N ASP A 223 -1.80 -16.49 -2.89
CA ASP A 223 -2.29 -15.86 -4.10
C ASP A 223 -2.91 -14.51 -3.75
N VAL A 224 -2.43 -13.45 -4.40
CA VAL A 224 -2.88 -12.08 -4.18
C VAL A 224 -3.54 -11.56 -5.45
N LEU A 225 -4.74 -11.00 -5.32
CA LEU A 225 -5.33 -10.17 -6.35
C LEU A 225 -5.00 -8.71 -6.07
N LEU A 226 -4.13 -8.12 -6.90
CA LEU A 226 -3.74 -6.72 -6.80
C LEU A 226 -4.73 -5.85 -7.58
N GLU A 227 -5.39 -4.93 -6.90
CA GLU A 227 -6.29 -3.91 -7.44
C GLU A 227 -5.52 -2.62 -7.79
N SER A 228 -5.85 -2.05 -8.94
CA SER A 228 -5.53 -0.67 -9.32
C SER A 228 -6.75 -0.07 -10.01
N ALA A 229 -7.30 1.02 -9.46
CA ALA A 229 -8.55 1.59 -9.91
C ALA A 229 -8.51 3.11 -9.92
N TYR A 230 -9.50 3.71 -10.59
CA TYR A 230 -9.81 5.13 -10.51
C TYR A 230 -11.23 5.28 -9.97
N PHE A 231 -11.38 6.04 -8.89
CA PHE A 231 -12.66 6.31 -8.24
C PHE A 231 -13.01 7.80 -8.31
N ASP A 232 -14.30 8.13 -8.39
CA ASP A 232 -14.76 9.51 -8.37
C ASP A 232 -14.36 10.21 -7.07
N SER A 233 -13.51 11.22 -7.22
CA SER A 233 -12.99 12.04 -6.10
C SER A 233 -14.08 12.61 -5.19
N SER A 234 -15.23 13.02 -5.73
CA SER A 234 -16.31 13.61 -4.94
C SER A 234 -17.00 12.55 -4.08
N SER A 235 -17.21 11.37 -4.65
CA SER A 235 -17.75 10.20 -3.94
C SER A 235 -16.84 9.77 -2.79
N ILE A 236 -15.53 9.65 -3.05
CA ILE A 236 -14.55 9.28 -2.02
C ILE A 236 -14.56 10.28 -0.87
N GLN A 237 -14.52 11.59 -1.16
CA GLN A 237 -14.55 12.63 -0.13
C GLN A 237 -15.84 12.59 0.69
N ARG A 238 -17.01 12.43 0.05
CA ARG A 238 -18.30 12.34 0.76
C ARG A 238 -18.33 11.14 1.68
N THR A 239 -17.94 9.97 1.19
CA THR A 239 -17.92 8.73 1.98
C THR A 239 -16.94 8.84 3.15
N SER A 240 -15.68 9.21 2.87
CA SER A 240 -14.62 9.38 3.88
C SER A 240 -15.06 10.33 5.01
N LYS A 241 -15.66 11.48 4.66
CA LYS A 241 -16.22 12.43 5.63
C LYS A 241 -17.39 11.83 6.42
N LYS A 242 -18.30 11.12 5.75
CA LYS A 242 -19.50 10.55 6.39
C LYS A 242 -19.16 9.48 7.43
N ILE A 243 -18.16 8.64 7.14
CA ILE A 243 -17.73 7.58 8.06
C ILE A 243 -16.63 8.02 9.04
N GLY A 244 -16.17 9.27 8.95
CA GLY A 244 -15.13 9.84 9.81
C GLY A 244 -13.76 9.17 9.66
N LEU A 245 -13.42 8.70 8.46
CA LEU A 245 -12.18 7.96 8.19
C LEU A 245 -11.44 8.56 7.00
N THR A 246 -10.25 9.09 7.24
CA THR A 246 -9.31 9.55 6.21
C THR A 246 -8.12 8.61 6.18
N THR A 247 -7.80 8.08 5.01
CA THR A 247 -6.63 7.23 4.77
C THR A 247 -5.71 7.87 3.74
N GLU A 248 -4.47 7.38 3.66
CA GLU A 248 -3.54 7.76 2.59
C GLU A 248 -4.15 7.55 1.19
N ALA A 249 -4.92 6.47 1.02
CA ALA A 249 -5.65 6.18 -0.22
C ALA A 249 -6.78 7.18 -0.46
N SER A 250 -7.65 7.42 0.54
CA SER A 250 -8.81 8.31 0.35
C SER A 250 -8.40 9.76 0.12
N SER A 251 -7.30 10.21 0.73
CA SER A 251 -6.71 11.54 0.52
C SER A 251 -6.28 11.75 -0.94
N ARG A 252 -5.67 10.73 -1.55
CA ARG A 252 -5.20 10.73 -2.95
C ARG A 252 -6.35 10.66 -3.94
N PHE A 253 -7.23 9.66 -3.83
CA PHE A 253 -8.39 9.57 -4.70
C PHE A 253 -9.29 10.81 -4.58
N GLY A 254 -9.44 11.35 -3.36
CA GLY A 254 -10.16 12.60 -3.12
C GLY A 254 -9.59 13.81 -3.87
N ARG A 255 -8.31 13.78 -4.25
CA ARG A 255 -7.62 14.84 -5.00
C ARG A 255 -7.32 14.45 -6.46
N ARG A 256 -8.02 13.44 -6.99
CA ARG A 256 -7.95 12.98 -8.40
C ARG A 256 -6.60 12.40 -8.79
N VAL A 257 -5.99 11.64 -7.87
CA VAL A 257 -4.88 10.74 -8.21
C VAL A 257 -5.44 9.40 -8.67
#